data_AF-A0AAX0YVT1-F1
#
_entry.id   AF-A0AAX0YVT1-F1
#
_cell.length_a   1.000
_cell.length_b   1.000
_cell.length_c   1.000
_cell.angle_alpha   90.00
_cell.angle_beta   90.00
_cell.angle_gamma   90.00
#
_symmetry.space_group_name_H-M   'P 1'
#
loop_
_entity.id
_entity.type
_entity.pdbx_description
1 polymer ?
#
loop_
_entity_poly.entity_id
_entity_poly.type
_entity_poly.pdbx_seq_one_letter_code
_entity_poly.pdbx_strand_id
1 'polypeptide(L)'
;MSELKQQLLLLGMADLPVDASTQQQLEQFILASSAHFEHVRQQRPNSTLLDLLLGFMTLHHQQAHQQWLHQHTAAIKMKTVINNTIGNDYACHFTHQDQHYLLAVTHLWLMVQGASGIDYSYSNEQAEAQSHIIINDKQTIQPTQLNTEVESLRCKFMQSYYLGKNHNKAKFRTRIKQLFRKA
;
A
#
# COMPACT_ATOMS: atom_id res chain seq x y z
N MET A 1 -13.59 -3.87 17.05
CA MET A 1 -12.45 -3.54 16.16
C MET A 1 -11.81 -4.87 15.76
N SER A 2 -11.58 -5.12 14.47
CA SER A 2 -10.98 -6.39 14.02
C SER A 2 -9.48 -6.46 14.37
N GLU A 3 -8.90 -7.67 14.43
CA GLU A 3 -7.45 -7.80 14.68
C GLU A 3 -6.65 -7.12 13.58
N LEU A 4 -7.07 -7.27 12.31
CA LEU A 4 -6.42 -6.62 11.18
C LEU A 4 -6.29 -5.10 11.42
N LYS A 5 -7.40 -4.43 11.76
CA LYS A 5 -7.41 -2.99 12.07
C LYS A 5 -6.50 -2.68 13.25
N GLN A 6 -6.57 -3.48 14.31
CA GLN A 6 -5.76 -3.29 15.51
C GLN A 6 -4.26 -3.37 15.19
N GLN A 7 -3.82 -4.36 14.44
CA GLN A 7 -2.41 -4.53 14.10
C GLN A 7 -1.90 -3.39 13.20
N LEU A 8 -2.68 -3.00 12.18
CA LEU A 8 -2.30 -1.89 11.32
C LEU A 8 -2.20 -0.56 12.10
N LEU A 9 -3.14 -0.29 13.01
CA LEU A 9 -3.06 0.88 13.91
C LEU A 9 -1.82 0.84 14.80
N LEU A 10 -1.48 -0.33 15.35
CA LEU A 10 -0.28 -0.51 16.16
C LEU A 10 1.03 -0.31 15.40
N LEU A 11 0.99 -0.33 14.06
CA LEU A 11 2.13 -0.05 13.17
C LEU A 11 2.16 1.39 12.65
N GLY A 12 1.20 2.23 13.04
CA GLY A 12 1.15 3.65 12.67
C GLY A 12 0.23 3.97 11.49
N MET A 13 -0.75 3.11 11.17
CA MET A 13 -1.70 3.37 10.08
C MET A 13 -2.42 4.72 10.17
N ALA A 14 -2.68 5.20 11.39
CA ALA A 14 -3.37 6.48 11.62
C ALA A 14 -2.56 7.70 11.12
N ASP A 15 -1.25 7.55 10.97
CA ASP A 15 -0.32 8.63 10.59
C ASP A 15 0.11 8.53 9.12
N LEU A 16 -0.54 7.67 8.32
CA LEU A 16 -0.18 7.49 6.91
C LEU A 16 -0.34 8.79 6.11
N PRO A 17 0.60 9.11 5.19
CA PRO A 17 0.59 10.35 4.41
C PRO A 17 -0.35 10.25 3.20
N VAL A 18 -1.65 10.03 3.46
CA VAL A 18 -2.67 9.77 2.44
C VAL A 18 -3.77 10.84 2.44
N ASP A 19 -4.44 11.01 1.30
CA ASP A 19 -5.61 11.88 1.17
C ASP A 19 -6.91 11.19 1.63
N ALA A 20 -8.02 11.93 1.64
CA ALA A 20 -9.32 11.41 2.09
C ALA A 20 -9.82 10.22 1.25
N SER A 21 -9.62 10.25 -0.08
CA SER A 21 -10.03 9.18 -0.98
C SER A 21 -9.27 7.88 -0.69
N THR A 22 -7.96 7.99 -0.52
CA THR A 22 -7.08 6.86 -0.18
C THR A 22 -7.36 6.36 1.23
N GLN A 23 -7.65 7.26 2.18
CA GLN A 23 -8.07 6.89 3.53
C GLN A 23 -9.38 6.08 3.53
N GLN A 24 -10.34 6.45 2.68
CA GLN A 24 -11.57 5.68 2.52
C GLN A 24 -11.27 4.26 1.98
N GLN A 25 -10.35 4.14 1.02
CA GLN A 25 -9.93 2.83 0.50
C GLN A 25 -9.23 1.97 1.56
N LEU A 26 -8.43 2.56 2.45
CA LEU A 26 -7.85 1.85 3.60
C LEU A 26 -8.92 1.24 4.50
N GLU A 27 -9.94 2.03 4.87
CA GLU A 27 -11.04 1.55 5.72
C GLU A 27 -11.88 0.47 5.02
N GLN A 28 -12.14 0.63 3.72
CA GLN A 28 -12.84 -0.37 2.92
C GLN A 28 -12.06 -1.68 2.82
N PHE A 29 -10.74 -1.61 2.57
CA PHE A 29 -9.86 -2.78 2.56
C PHE A 29 -9.91 -3.53 3.89
N ILE A 30 -9.79 -2.81 5.01
CA ILE A 30 -9.82 -3.41 6.34
C ILE A 30 -11.16 -4.09 6.59
N LEU A 31 -12.27 -3.43 6.28
CA LEU A 31 -13.61 -4.00 6.45
C LEU A 31 -13.77 -5.29 5.64
N ALA A 32 -13.40 -5.27 4.36
CA ALA A 32 -13.54 -6.40 3.45
C ALA A 32 -12.62 -7.58 3.80
N SER A 33 -11.42 -7.30 4.31
CA SER A 33 -10.36 -8.31 4.46
C SER A 33 -10.24 -8.85 5.89
N SER A 34 -10.93 -8.24 6.87
CA SER A 34 -10.83 -8.62 8.29
C SER A 34 -11.18 -10.09 8.55
N ALA A 35 -12.28 -10.59 7.99
CA ALA A 35 -12.69 -11.98 8.19
C ALA A 35 -11.67 -12.97 7.59
N HIS A 36 -11.09 -12.63 6.44
CA HIS A 36 -10.05 -13.44 5.81
C HIS A 36 -8.78 -13.47 6.65
N PHE A 37 -8.37 -12.34 7.23
CA PHE A 37 -7.20 -12.29 8.11
C PHE A 37 -7.37 -13.15 9.37
N GLU A 38 -8.56 -13.14 10.00
CA GLU A 38 -8.84 -14.03 11.14
C GLU A 38 -8.76 -15.50 10.75
N HIS A 39 -9.27 -15.86 9.57
CA HIS A 39 -9.17 -17.23 9.08
C HIS A 39 -7.70 -17.66 8.88
N VAL A 40 -6.88 -16.80 8.29
CA VAL A 40 -5.43 -17.05 8.12
C VAL A 40 -4.73 -17.25 9.47
N ARG A 41 -5.08 -16.46 10.49
CA ARG A 41 -4.54 -16.64 11.86
C ARG A 41 -4.92 -17.98 12.46
N GLN A 42 -6.18 -18.39 12.32
CA GLN A 42 -6.65 -19.67 12.87
C GLN A 42 -5.97 -20.86 12.20
N GLN A 43 -5.69 -20.77 10.89
CA GLN A 43 -4.99 -21.83 10.16
C GLN A 43 -3.49 -21.92 10.48
N ARG A 44 -2.87 -20.85 10.98
CA ARG A 44 -1.42 -20.77 11.24
C ARG A 44 -1.13 -20.28 12.65
N PRO A 45 -1.55 -21.03 13.70
CA PRO A 45 -1.46 -20.56 15.09
C PRO A 45 -0.02 -20.39 15.60
N ASN A 46 0.96 -21.06 14.98
CA ASN A 46 2.37 -21.02 15.38
C ASN A 46 3.16 -19.86 14.74
N SER A 47 2.57 -19.15 13.77
CA SER A 47 3.22 -18.02 13.12
C SER A 47 3.09 -16.75 13.96
N THR A 48 4.10 -15.88 13.93
CA THR A 48 3.95 -14.58 14.58
C THR A 48 2.92 -13.74 13.83
N LEU A 49 2.22 -12.87 14.55
CA LEU A 49 1.20 -12.02 13.94
C LEU A 49 1.77 -11.06 12.90
N LEU A 50 3.03 -10.65 13.06
CA LEU A 50 3.73 -9.80 12.11
C LEU A 50 4.09 -10.56 10.81
N ASP A 51 4.51 -11.82 10.92
CA ASP A 51 4.78 -12.66 9.73
C ASP A 51 3.49 -12.94 8.94
N LEU A 52 2.39 -13.23 9.66
CA LEU A 52 1.08 -13.40 9.04
C LEU A 52 0.61 -12.12 8.36
N LEU A 53 0.77 -10.97 9.01
CA LEU A 53 0.40 -9.68 8.43
C LEU A 53 1.25 -9.34 7.20
N LEU A 54 2.55 -9.62 7.22
CA LEU A 54 3.43 -9.42 6.07
C LEU A 54 3.01 -10.29 4.88
N GLY A 55 2.77 -11.58 5.10
CA GLY A 55 2.29 -12.48 4.05
C GLY A 55 0.94 -12.04 3.49
N PHE A 56 0.03 -11.66 4.38
CA PHE A 56 -1.31 -11.18 4.03
C PHE A 56 -1.26 -9.91 3.16
N MET A 57 -0.51 -8.90 3.60
CA MET A 57 -0.37 -7.65 2.86
C MET A 57 0.36 -7.84 1.53
N THR A 58 1.34 -8.74 1.47
CA THR A 58 2.05 -9.05 0.21
C THR A 58 1.10 -9.68 -0.81
N LEU A 59 0.26 -10.63 -0.40
CA LEU A 59 -0.74 -11.24 -1.26
C LEU A 59 -1.75 -10.20 -1.79
N HIS A 60 -2.31 -9.39 -0.89
CA HIS A 60 -3.29 -8.37 -1.28
C HIS A 60 -2.69 -7.29 -2.17
N HIS A 61 -1.44 -6.89 -1.93
CA HIS A 61 -0.73 -5.97 -2.82
C HIS A 61 -0.52 -6.57 -4.22
N GLN A 62 -0.11 -7.84 -4.31
CA GLN A 62 0.04 -8.52 -5.60
C GLN A 62 -1.29 -8.58 -6.36
N GLN A 63 -2.39 -8.91 -5.68
CA GLN A 63 -3.72 -8.94 -6.28
C GLN A 63 -4.18 -7.56 -6.75
N ALA A 64 -4.04 -6.53 -5.91
CA ALA A 64 -4.39 -5.15 -6.27
C ALA A 64 -3.56 -4.65 -7.47
N HIS A 65 -2.26 -4.97 -7.49
CA HIS A 65 -1.37 -4.62 -8.58
C HIS A 65 -1.74 -5.32 -9.89
N GLN A 66 -2.05 -6.62 -9.86
CA GLN A 66 -2.52 -7.35 -11.04
C GLN A 66 -3.86 -6.81 -11.56
N GLN A 67 -4.79 -6.53 -10.66
CA GLN A 67 -6.09 -5.95 -11.00
C GLN A 67 -5.91 -4.57 -11.65
N TRP A 68 -5.06 -3.72 -11.09
CA TRP A 68 -4.69 -2.42 -11.65
C TRP A 68 -4.16 -2.55 -13.08
N LEU A 69 -3.16 -3.41 -13.31
CA LEU A 69 -2.59 -3.61 -14.65
C LEU A 69 -3.64 -4.09 -15.65
N HIS A 70 -4.54 -4.98 -15.23
CA HIS A 70 -5.61 -5.50 -16.09
C HIS A 70 -6.62 -4.40 -16.47
N GLN A 71 -7.12 -3.67 -15.47
CA GLN A 71 -8.11 -2.61 -15.67
C GLN A 71 -7.52 -1.42 -16.42
N HIS A 72 -6.28 -1.04 -16.11
CA HIS A 72 -5.56 0.02 -16.83
C HIS A 72 -5.38 -0.33 -18.31
N THR A 73 -4.99 -1.58 -18.61
CA THR A 73 -4.90 -2.07 -20.00
C THR A 73 -6.26 -2.02 -20.70
N ALA A 74 -7.33 -2.43 -20.02
CA ALA A 74 -8.68 -2.40 -20.56
C ALA A 74 -9.17 -0.95 -20.80
N ALA A 75 -8.88 -0.05 -19.86
CA ALA A 75 -9.24 1.36 -19.93
C ALA A 75 -8.48 2.11 -21.04
N ILE A 76 -7.18 1.86 -21.24
CA ILE A 76 -6.44 2.41 -22.38
C ILE A 76 -7.06 1.96 -23.71
N LYS A 77 -7.42 0.67 -23.83
CA LYS A 77 -8.08 0.14 -25.03
C LYS A 77 -9.43 0.82 -25.24
N MET A 78 -10.21 0.97 -24.19
CA MET A 78 -11.53 1.61 -24.25
C MET A 78 -11.42 3.11 -24.57
N LYS A 79 -10.44 3.82 -24.01
CA LYS A 79 -10.13 5.22 -24.32
C LYS A 79 -9.73 5.39 -25.78
N THR A 80 -8.92 4.48 -26.31
CA THR A 80 -8.55 4.45 -27.74
C THR A 80 -9.79 4.25 -28.63
N VAL A 81 -10.67 3.31 -28.27
CA VAL A 81 -11.93 3.08 -29.01
C VAL A 81 -12.84 4.32 -28.95
N ILE A 82 -13.05 4.90 -27.78
CA ILE A 82 -13.90 6.08 -27.59
C ILE A 82 -13.34 7.28 -28.35
N ASN A 83 -12.04 7.54 -28.27
CA ASN A 83 -11.38 8.61 -29.03
C ASN A 83 -11.57 8.43 -30.55
N ASN A 84 -11.48 7.18 -31.03
CA ASN A 84 -11.67 6.87 -32.44
C ASN A 84 -13.13 6.92 -32.90
N THR A 85 -14.10 6.90 -31.97
CA THR A 85 -15.54 6.71 -32.30
C THR A 85 -16.42 7.93 -31.98
N ILE A 86 -16.16 8.66 -30.89
CA ILE A 86 -17.11 9.66 -30.33
C ILE A 86 -16.46 11.04 -30.09
N GLY A 87 -15.13 11.17 -30.23
CA GLY A 87 -14.41 12.42 -29.96
C GLY A 87 -14.09 12.65 -28.48
N ASN A 88 -13.18 13.58 -28.20
CA ASN A 88 -12.44 13.73 -26.94
C ASN A 88 -13.27 14.00 -25.66
N ASP A 89 -14.54 14.40 -25.78
CA ASP A 89 -15.31 14.99 -24.67
C ASP A 89 -15.74 13.98 -23.58
N TYR A 90 -15.75 12.67 -23.87
CA TYR A 90 -16.22 11.64 -22.92
C TYR A 90 -15.10 10.82 -22.25
N ALA A 91 -13.85 10.96 -22.72
CA ALA A 91 -12.73 10.16 -22.23
C ALA A 91 -12.23 10.56 -20.83
N CYS A 92 -12.53 11.78 -20.38
CA CYS A 92 -12.07 12.33 -19.10
C CYS A 92 -12.89 11.88 -17.88
N HIS A 93 -14.04 11.21 -18.08
CA HIS A 93 -14.93 10.80 -17.00
C HIS A 93 -14.66 9.40 -16.43
N PHE A 94 -13.74 8.64 -17.03
CA PHE A 94 -13.26 7.38 -16.44
C PHE A 94 -12.31 7.70 -15.29
N THR A 95 -12.85 7.80 -14.08
CA THR A 95 -12.07 7.97 -12.85
C THR A 95 -11.77 6.59 -12.25
N HIS A 96 -10.48 6.29 -12.10
CA HIS A 96 -10.00 4.99 -11.64
C HIS A 96 -10.13 4.84 -10.12
N GLN A 97 -11.29 4.37 -9.66
CA GLN A 97 -11.50 3.97 -8.27
C GLN A 97 -10.44 2.95 -7.79
N ASP A 98 -9.91 2.16 -8.72
CA ASP A 98 -8.86 1.17 -8.50
C ASP A 98 -7.47 1.77 -8.22
N GLN A 99 -7.18 3.01 -8.64
CA GLN A 99 -5.88 3.66 -8.40
C GLN A 99 -5.70 3.99 -6.92
N HIS A 100 -6.73 4.57 -6.30
CA HIS A 100 -6.73 4.86 -4.86
C HIS A 100 -6.69 3.59 -4.01
N TYR A 101 -7.29 2.49 -4.51
CA TYR A 101 -7.20 1.20 -3.84
C TYR A 101 -5.78 0.64 -3.87
N LEU A 102 -5.11 0.66 -5.03
CA LEU A 102 -3.71 0.25 -5.15
C LEU A 102 -2.81 1.13 -4.25
N LEU A 103 -2.96 2.45 -4.29
CA LEU A 103 -2.25 3.39 -3.41
C LEU A 103 -2.40 3.01 -1.93
N ALA A 104 -3.63 2.79 -1.47
CA ALA A 104 -3.93 2.42 -0.09
C ALA A 104 -3.22 1.12 0.31
N VAL A 105 -3.32 0.07 -0.52
CA VAL A 105 -2.70 -1.23 -0.23
C VAL A 105 -1.18 -1.15 -0.27
N THR A 106 -0.57 -0.39 -1.18
CA THR A 106 0.89 -0.18 -1.23
C THR A 106 1.41 0.55 0.00
N HIS A 107 0.69 1.57 0.50
CA HIS A 107 1.04 2.25 1.76
C HIS A 107 1.07 1.27 2.94
N LEU A 108 0.03 0.45 3.11
CA LEU A 108 -0.02 -0.57 4.17
C LEU A 108 1.06 -1.63 4.01
N TRP A 109 1.29 -2.11 2.79
CA TRP A 109 2.29 -3.13 2.51
C TRP A 109 3.71 -2.66 2.86
N LEU A 110 4.10 -1.46 2.43
CA LEU A 110 5.42 -0.90 2.75
C LEU A 110 5.57 -0.59 4.24
N MET A 111 4.50 -0.11 4.89
CA MET A 111 4.48 0.05 6.35
C MET A 111 4.75 -1.28 7.07
N VAL A 112 4.07 -2.35 6.66
CA VAL A 112 4.28 -3.68 7.24
C VAL A 112 5.69 -4.22 6.94
N GLN A 113 6.24 -3.99 5.74
CA GLN A 113 7.65 -4.32 5.45
C GLN A 113 8.62 -3.64 6.41
N GLY A 114 8.41 -2.35 6.68
CA GLY A 114 9.23 -1.61 7.64
C GLY A 114 9.12 -2.15 9.05
N ALA A 115 7.92 -2.52 9.49
CA ALA A 115 7.70 -3.17 10.77
C ALA A 115 8.40 -4.54 10.84
N SER A 116 8.35 -5.34 9.77
CA SER A 116 8.97 -6.66 9.67
C SER A 116 10.49 -6.62 9.49
N GLY A 117 11.10 -5.44 9.37
CA GLY A 117 12.55 -5.31 9.21
C GLY A 117 13.05 -5.72 7.83
N ILE A 118 12.19 -5.70 6.81
CA ILE A 118 12.61 -5.87 5.42
C ILE A 118 13.62 -4.78 5.07
N ASP A 119 14.62 -5.16 4.26
CA ASP A 119 15.72 -4.28 3.91
C ASP A 119 15.21 -2.97 3.27
N TYR A 120 15.89 -1.88 3.64
CA TYR A 120 15.55 -0.55 3.12
C TYR A 120 15.70 -0.50 1.60
N SER A 121 16.78 -1.05 1.06
CA SER A 121 17.10 -0.95 -0.37
C SER A 121 16.02 -1.63 -1.20
N TYR A 122 15.60 -2.83 -0.77
CA TYR A 122 14.50 -3.56 -1.40
C TYR A 122 13.19 -2.77 -1.31
N SER A 123 12.81 -2.30 -0.12
CA SER A 123 11.54 -1.57 0.07
C SER A 123 11.51 -0.27 -0.75
N ASN A 124 12.67 0.38 -0.89
CA ASN A 124 12.84 1.59 -1.67
C ASN A 124 12.69 1.36 -3.17
N GLU A 125 13.28 0.29 -3.70
CA GLU A 125 13.09 -0.14 -5.09
C GLU A 125 11.62 -0.46 -5.38
N GLN A 126 10.94 -1.14 -4.46
CA GLN A 126 9.50 -1.39 -4.58
C GLN A 126 8.68 -0.09 -4.57
N ALA A 127 9.01 0.86 -3.69
CA ALA A 127 8.36 2.17 -3.64
C ALA A 127 8.55 2.94 -4.96
N GLU A 128 9.74 2.90 -5.55
CA GLU A 128 10.04 3.53 -6.84
C GLU A 128 9.23 2.88 -7.97
N ALA A 129 9.28 1.55 -8.06
CA ALA A 129 8.54 0.79 -9.07
C ALA A 129 7.02 1.07 -9.01
N GLN A 130 6.43 1.02 -7.80
CA GLN A 130 5.00 1.31 -7.63
C GLN A 130 4.67 2.77 -7.95
N SER A 131 5.56 3.71 -7.62
CA SER A 131 5.35 5.12 -7.97
C SER A 131 5.30 5.33 -9.48
N HIS A 132 6.18 4.67 -10.22
CA HIS A 132 6.13 4.66 -11.68
C HIS A 132 4.84 4.01 -12.21
N ILE A 133 4.43 2.86 -11.69
CA ILE A 133 3.22 2.15 -12.14
C ILE A 133 1.96 3.00 -11.93
N ILE A 134 1.87 3.70 -10.80
CA ILE A 134 0.69 4.49 -10.44
C ILE A 134 0.67 5.83 -11.19
N ILE A 135 1.82 6.43 -11.46
CA ILE A 135 1.90 7.77 -12.09
C ILE A 135 2.05 7.73 -13.60
N ASN A 136 2.69 6.71 -14.19
CA ASN A 136 2.83 6.58 -15.65
C ASN A 136 1.48 6.35 -16.37
N ASP A 137 0.37 6.22 -15.66
CA ASP A 137 -0.99 6.38 -16.21
C ASP A 137 -1.27 7.83 -16.69
N LYS A 138 -0.56 8.82 -16.14
CA LYS A 138 -0.54 10.18 -16.65
C LYS A 138 0.45 10.27 -17.82
N GLN A 139 -0.11 10.22 -19.03
CA GLN A 139 0.55 10.33 -20.33
C GLN A 139 1.92 11.05 -20.35
N THR A 140 2.91 10.36 -20.92
CA THR A 140 4.06 10.91 -21.66
C THR A 140 4.98 11.85 -20.87
N ILE A 141 6.02 11.29 -20.25
CA ILE A 141 7.18 12.08 -19.81
C ILE A 141 8.41 11.56 -20.54
N GLN A 142 9.13 12.48 -21.19
CA GLN A 142 10.37 12.19 -21.88
C GLN A 142 11.43 11.71 -20.88
N PRO A 143 12.37 10.82 -21.28
CA PRO A 143 13.34 10.19 -20.39
C PRO A 143 14.32 11.12 -19.65
N THR A 144 14.29 12.42 -19.91
CA THR A 144 15.31 13.40 -19.51
C THR A 144 14.89 14.34 -18.39
N GLN A 145 13.65 14.25 -17.88
CA GLN A 145 13.19 15.07 -16.76
C GLN A 145 12.89 14.22 -15.52
N LEU A 146 13.43 14.64 -14.38
CA LEU A 146 13.08 14.10 -13.07
C LEU A 146 11.57 14.24 -12.88
N ASN A 147 10.84 13.12 -12.87
CA ASN A 147 9.41 13.13 -12.60
C ASN A 147 9.21 13.41 -11.10
N THR A 148 8.98 14.68 -10.77
CA THR A 148 8.81 15.15 -9.39
C THR A 148 7.59 14.52 -8.71
N GLU A 149 6.58 14.09 -9.47
CA GLU A 149 5.41 13.39 -8.92
C GLU A 149 5.80 11.96 -8.48
N VAL A 150 6.56 11.22 -9.31
CA VAL A 150 7.10 9.88 -8.97
C VAL A 150 7.97 9.95 -7.73
N GLU A 151 8.88 10.91 -7.68
CA GLU A 151 9.76 11.06 -6.53
C GLU A 151 8.97 11.44 -5.27
N SER A 152 7.97 12.31 -5.39
CA SER A 152 7.09 12.69 -4.28
C SER A 152 6.31 11.48 -3.75
N LEU A 153 5.73 10.66 -4.63
CA LEU A 153 4.99 9.46 -4.24
C LEU A 153 5.91 8.41 -3.60
N ARG A 154 7.10 8.19 -4.17
CA ARG A 154 8.12 7.31 -3.60
C ARG A 154 8.49 7.75 -2.18
N CYS A 155 8.64 9.05 -1.96
CA CYS A 155 8.90 9.59 -0.62
C CYS A 155 7.75 9.31 0.36
N LYS A 156 6.48 9.49 -0.05
CA LYS A 156 5.31 9.15 0.79
C LYS A 156 5.22 7.66 1.12
N PHE A 157 5.56 6.81 0.16
CA PHE A 157 5.67 5.37 0.37
C PHE A 157 6.78 5.02 1.37
N MET A 158 7.95 5.64 1.26
CA MET A 158 9.03 5.43 2.21
C MET A 158 8.73 6.01 3.61
N GLN A 159 7.97 7.10 3.71
CA GLN A 159 7.44 7.58 4.99
C GLN A 159 6.59 6.49 5.66
N SER A 160 5.78 5.76 4.89
CA SER A 160 4.94 4.67 5.40
C SER A 160 5.79 3.50 5.90
N TYR A 161 6.83 3.11 5.16
CA TYR A 161 7.84 2.15 5.63
C TYR A 161 8.44 2.57 6.97
N TYR A 162 8.84 3.84 7.12
CA TYR A 162 9.43 4.33 8.36
C TYR A 162 8.43 4.39 9.53
N LEU A 163 7.14 4.64 9.29
CA LEU A 163 6.12 4.54 10.33
C LEU A 163 6.10 3.14 10.95
N GLY A 164 6.01 2.09 10.14
CA GLY A 164 6.02 0.72 10.64
C GLY A 164 7.32 0.35 11.36
N LYS A 165 8.47 0.75 10.78
CA LYS A 165 9.80 0.53 11.37
C LYS A 165 9.95 1.17 12.74
N ASN A 166 9.44 2.39 12.92
CA ASN A 166 9.58 3.15 14.16
C ASN A 166 8.60 2.67 15.25
N HIS A 167 7.36 2.37 14.88
CA HIS A 167 6.36 1.87 15.82
C HIS A 167 6.71 0.48 16.36
N ASN A 168 7.30 -0.40 15.54
CA ASN A 168 7.76 -1.70 16.03
C ASN A 168 8.96 -1.56 17.00
N LYS A 169 9.90 -0.64 16.72
CA LYS A 169 11.03 -0.34 17.62
C LYS A 169 10.59 0.26 18.96
N ALA A 170 9.54 1.07 18.99
CA ALA A 170 9.00 1.64 20.23
C ALA A 170 8.53 0.54 21.20
N LYS A 171 7.84 -0.49 20.69
CA LYS A 171 7.44 -1.66 21.50
C LYS A 171 8.65 -2.46 22.01
N PHE A 172 9.69 -2.60 21.20
CA PHE A 172 10.92 -3.27 21.62
C PHE A 172 11.61 -2.55 22.79
N ARG A 173 11.71 -1.22 22.74
CA ARG A 173 12.27 -0.40 23.84
C ARG A 173 11.45 -0.53 25.13
N THR A 174 10.12 -0.56 25.03
CA THR A 174 9.24 -0.73 26.21
C THR A 174 9.38 -2.13 26.82
N ARG A 175 9.50 -3.18 26.00
CA ARG A 175 9.74 -4.57 26.47
C ARG A 175 11.09 -4.71 27.17
N ILE A 176 12.15 -4.09 26.63
CA ILE A 176 13.47 -4.06 27.27
C ILE A 176 13.42 -3.33 28.62
N LYS A 177 12.78 -2.15 28.69
CA LYS A 177 12.63 -1.41 29.95
C LYS A 177 11.88 -2.18 31.03
N GLN A 178 10.92 -3.04 30.65
CA GLN A 178 10.19 -3.89 31.59
C GLN A 178 11.03 -5.07 32.10
N LEU A 179 11.90 -5.64 31.26
CA LEU A 179 12.83 -6.70 31.66
C LEU A 179 13.88 -6.20 32.66
N PHE A 180 14.42 -5.00 32.45
CA PHE A 180 15.41 -4.39 33.37
C PHE A 180 14.80 -3.70 34.60
N ARG A 181 13.47 -3.67 34.75
CA ARG A 181 12.78 -3.20 35.97
C ARG A 181 12.38 -4.34 36.92
N LYS A 182 12.51 -5.59 36.48
CA LYS A 182 12.20 -6.80 37.26
C LYS A 182 13.45 -7.59 37.67
N ALA A 183 14.63 -7.02 37.45
CA ALA A 183 15.92 -7.50 37.96
C ALA A 183 16.41 -6.49 39.00
#